data_AF-A0A6C0RL22-F1
#
_entry.id   AF-A0A6C0RL22-F1
#
_cell.length_a   1.000
_cell.length_b   1.000
_cell.length_c   1.000
_cell.angle_alpha   90.00
_cell.angle_beta   90.00
_cell.angle_gamma   90.00
#
_symmetry.space_group_name_H-M   'P 1'
#
loop_
_entity.id
_entity.type
_entity.pdbx_description
1 polymer ?
#
loop_
_entity_poly.entity_id
_entity_poly.type
_entity_poly.pdbx_seq_one_letter_code
_entity_poly.pdbx_strand_id
1 'polypeptide(L)'
;MMLPKFLLADNSQETPDTIFVVHTETPRFIVEADIDDFWNNQEIHWIDGEPGDEKFISELVEAAEEFLEKEFENEELLAEDDEE
;
A
#
# COMPACT_ATOMS: atom_id res chain seq x y z
N MET A 1 -20.91 6.83 3.71
CA MET A 1 -19.92 5.80 4.07
C MET A 1 -18.55 6.41 3.90
N MET A 2 -17.61 6.15 4.83
CA MET A 2 -16.20 6.55 4.66
C MET A 2 -15.45 5.38 4.04
N LEU A 3 -14.38 5.67 3.29
CA LEU A 3 -13.51 4.65 2.73
C LEU A 3 -12.79 3.88 3.86
N PRO A 4 -12.39 2.62 3.64
CA PRO A 4 -11.46 1.92 4.50
C PRO A 4 -10.13 2.67 4.62
N LYS A 5 -9.42 2.48 5.74
CA LYS A 5 -8.15 3.16 6.03
C LYS A 5 -7.10 2.93 4.95
N PHE A 6 -6.96 1.68 4.51
CA PHE A 6 -6.06 1.28 3.43
C PHE A 6 -6.85 0.67 2.28
N LEU A 7 -6.37 0.91 1.06
CA LEU A 7 -6.86 0.32 -0.17
C LEU A 7 -5.65 -0.05 -1.03
N LEU A 8 -5.76 -1.16 -1.75
CA LEU A 8 -4.81 -1.53 -2.79
C LEU A 8 -5.27 -0.93 -4.13
N ALA A 9 -4.33 -0.36 -4.89
CA ALA A 9 -4.58 0.18 -6.22
C ALA A 9 -3.51 -0.32 -7.20
N ASP A 10 -3.93 -0.62 -8.42
CA ASP A 10 -3.10 -1.14 -9.50
C ASP A 10 -3.15 -0.21 -10.72
N ASN A 11 -1.99 0.02 -11.32
CA ASN A 11 -1.84 0.71 -12.60
C ASN A 11 -0.85 -0.03 -13.53
N SER A 12 -0.88 -1.36 -13.49
CA SER A 12 0.00 -2.29 -14.20
C SER A 12 0.13 -2.06 -15.72
N GLN A 13 -0.79 -1.34 -16.36
CA GLN A 13 -0.66 -1.00 -17.78
C GLN A 13 0.37 0.10 -18.05
N GLU A 14 0.55 1.03 -17.11
CA GLU A 14 1.52 2.13 -17.22
C GLU A 14 2.78 1.85 -16.36
N THR A 15 2.60 1.17 -15.23
CA THR A 15 3.66 0.80 -14.28
C THR A 15 3.55 -0.69 -13.92
N PRO A 16 4.04 -1.60 -14.80
CA PRO A 16 3.80 -3.04 -14.69
C PRO A 16 4.33 -3.69 -13.41
N ASP A 17 5.42 -3.14 -12.88
CA ASP A 17 6.16 -3.72 -11.77
C ASP A 17 5.85 -2.99 -10.44
N THR A 18 4.77 -2.19 -10.42
CA THR A 18 4.48 -1.26 -9.33
C THR A 18 3.09 -1.46 -8.77
N ILE A 19 2.98 -1.42 -7.45
CA ILE A 19 1.73 -1.47 -6.71
C ILE A 19 1.56 -0.20 -5.85
N PHE A 20 0.32 0.20 -5.61
CA PHE A 20 0.01 1.41 -4.85
C PHE A 20 -0.82 1.08 -3.61
N VAL A 21 -0.31 1.45 -2.43
CA VAL A 21 -1.07 1.40 -1.17
C VAL A 21 -1.62 2.78 -0.87
N VAL A 22 -2.94 2.92 -0.84
CA VAL A 22 -3.64 4.19 -0.62
C VAL A 22 -4.08 4.30 0.83
N HIS A 23 -3.57 5.29 1.57
CA HIS A 23 -4.00 5.61 2.92
C HIS A 23 -5.02 6.76 2.90
N THR A 24 -6.25 6.51 3.37
CA THR A 24 -7.39 7.44 3.22
C THR A 24 -7.69 8.30 4.45
N GLU A 25 -6.99 8.06 5.56
CA GLU A 25 -7.11 8.86 6.80
C GLU A 25 -6.01 9.93 6.88
N THR A 26 -6.20 10.99 7.68
CA THR A 26 -5.18 12.04 7.82
C THR A 26 -3.97 11.54 8.62
N PRO A 27 -2.73 11.76 8.14
CA PRO A 27 -2.38 12.37 6.85
C PRO A 27 -2.62 11.41 5.68
N ARG A 28 -3.32 11.88 4.63
CA ARG A 28 -3.60 11.08 3.43
C ARG A 28 -2.37 11.01 2.54
N PHE A 29 -2.04 9.81 2.08
CA PHE A 29 -0.91 9.56 1.20
C PHE A 29 -1.13 8.31 0.35
N ILE A 30 -0.29 8.14 -0.66
CA ILE A 30 -0.17 6.93 -1.45
C ILE A 30 1.29 6.49 -1.39
N VAL A 31 1.53 5.21 -1.08
CA VAL A 31 2.85 4.59 -1.23
C VAL A 31 2.88 3.89 -2.57
N GLU A 32 3.81 4.31 -3.42
CA GLU A 32 4.23 3.59 -4.61
C GLU A 32 5.36 2.64 -4.22
N ALA A 33 5.22 1.35 -4.53
CA ALA A 33 6.19 0.32 -4.18
C ALA A 33 6.36 -0.69 -5.32
N ASP A 34 7.52 -1.34 -5.36
CA ASP A 34 7.74 -2.50 -6.24
C ASP A 34 6.87 -3.68 -5.78
N ILE A 35 6.30 -4.42 -6.73
CA ILE A 35 5.42 -5.55 -6.43
C ILE A 35 6.14 -6.70 -5.72
N ASP A 36 7.44 -6.87 -5.96
CA ASP A 36 8.25 -7.95 -5.39
C ASP A 36 8.97 -7.56 -4.09
N ASP A 37 9.22 -6.26 -3.86
CA ASP A 37 9.94 -5.75 -2.68
C ASP A 37 9.45 -4.34 -2.28
N PHE A 38 8.59 -4.28 -1.25
CA PHE A 38 7.95 -3.05 -0.79
C PHE A 38 8.93 -1.92 -0.46
N TRP A 39 10.12 -2.24 0.05
CA TRP A 39 11.13 -1.26 0.45
C TRP A 39 12.05 -0.84 -0.71
N ASN A 40 11.95 -1.50 -1.86
CA ASN A 40 12.72 -1.16 -3.04
C ASN A 40 12.01 -0.08 -3.86
N ASN A 41 12.75 0.99 -4.19
CA ASN A 41 12.26 2.09 -5.02
C ASN A 41 10.94 2.71 -4.53
N GLN A 42 10.70 2.68 -3.22
CA GLN A 42 9.49 3.22 -2.62
C GLN A 42 9.43 4.74 -2.73
N GLU A 43 8.26 5.27 -3.12
CA GLU A 43 7.97 6.70 -3.12
C GLU A 43 6.66 7.00 -2.38
N ILE A 44 6.67 8.03 -1.52
CA ILE A 44 5.48 8.45 -0.76
C ILE A 44 4.92 9.73 -1.36
N HIS A 45 3.69 9.63 -1.87
CA HIS A 45 2.93 10.73 -2.45
C HIS A 45 1.97 11.32 -1.41
N TRP A 46 2.40 12.37 -0.70
CA TRP A 46 1.59 13.04 0.32
C TRP A 46 0.48 13.91 -0.28
N ILE A 47 -0.77 13.67 0.11
CA ILE A 47 -1.95 14.46 -0.33
C ILE A 47 -2.20 15.63 0.63
N ASP A 48 -2.07 15.40 1.94
CA ASP A 48 -2.29 16.41 2.99
C ASP A 48 -1.02 17.19 3.36
N GLY A 49 0.11 16.87 2.72
CA GLY A 49 1.44 17.32 3.10
C GLY A 49 2.10 16.37 4.11
N GLU A 50 3.43 16.34 4.09
CA GLU A 50 4.22 15.49 4.98
C GLU A 50 4.05 15.93 6.45
N PRO A 51 3.75 15.01 7.39
CA PRO A 51 3.49 15.35 8.79
C PRO A 51 4.74 15.82 9.57
N GLY A 52 5.94 15.68 9.01
CA GLY A 52 7.21 16.22 9.54
C GLY A 52 7.77 15.52 10.79
N ASP A 53 7.08 14.53 11.34
CA ASP A 53 7.56 13.65 12.41
C ASP A 53 8.05 12.34 11.79
N GLU A 54 9.36 12.14 11.74
CA GLU A 54 10.00 10.96 11.13
C GLU A 54 9.52 9.64 11.75
N LYS A 55 9.27 9.61 13.06
CA LYS A 55 8.80 8.39 13.72
C LYS A 55 7.38 8.06 13.29
N PHE A 56 6.52 9.08 13.25
CA PHE A 56 5.15 8.91 12.80
C PHE A 56 5.07 8.51 11.31
N ILE A 57 5.97 9.05 10.47
CA ILE A 57 6.09 8.63 9.06
C ILE A 57 6.49 7.16 8.97
N SER A 58 7.50 6.71 9.74
CA SER A 58 7.90 5.30 9.80
C SER A 58 6.72 4.39 10.17
N GLU A 59 5.97 4.74 11.22
CA GLU A 59 4.81 3.98 11.67
C GLU A 59 3.71 3.89 10.59
N LEU A 60 3.52 4.93 9.77
CA LEU A 60 2.56 4.93 8.67
C LEU A 60 3.00 4.05 7.50
N VAL A 61 4.30 4.07 7.18
CA VAL A 61 4.87 3.27 6.08
C VAL A 61 4.91 1.80 6.46
N GLU A 62 5.33 1.46 7.68
CA GLU A 62 5.28 0.08 8.21
C GLU A 62 3.84 -0.46 8.22
N ALA A 63 2.85 0.37 8.55
CA ALA A 63 1.44 -0.05 8.49
C ALA A 63 0.94 -0.26 7.05
N ALA A 64 1.51 0.44 6.06
CA ALA A 64 1.19 0.24 4.66
C ALA A 64 1.81 -1.06 4.12
N GLU A 65 3.03 -1.41 4.54
CA GLU A 65 3.67 -2.71 4.27
C GLU A 65 2.83 -3.86 4.82
N GLU A 66 2.51 -3.80 6.12
CA GLU A 66 1.73 -4.85 6.80
C GLU A 66 0.36 -5.06 6.15
N PHE A 67 -0.24 -3.99 5.62
CA PHE A 67 -1.46 -4.09 4.84
C PHE A 67 -1.23 -4.82 3.50
N LEU A 68 -0.20 -4.43 2.74
CA LEU A 68 0.12 -5.03 1.44
C LEU A 68 0.38 -6.54 1.58
N GLU A 69 1.22 -6.93 2.54
CA GLU A 69 1.54 -8.34 2.81
C GLU A 69 0.27 -9.16 3.09
N LYS A 70 -0.62 -8.65 3.95
CA LYS A 70 -1.86 -9.34 4.30
C LYS A 70 -2.84 -9.47 3.13
N GLU A 71 -2.93 -8.46 2.26
CA GLU A 71 -3.79 -8.55 1.09
C GLU A 71 -3.26 -9.58 0.10
N PHE A 72 -1.94 -9.64 -0.13
CA PHE A 72 -1.32 -10.69 -0.97
C PHE A 72 -1.50 -12.09 -0.40
N GLU A 73 -1.30 -12.29 0.91
CA GLU A 73 -1.58 -13.57 1.58
C GLU A 73 -3.06 -13.98 1.40
N ASN A 74 -3.99 -13.02 1.51
CA ASN A 74 -5.40 -13.29 1.32
C ASN A 74 -5.75 -13.62 -0.15
N GLU A 75 -5.14 -12.94 -1.12
CA GLU A 75 -5.32 -13.27 -2.54
C GLU A 75 -4.77 -14.65 -2.90
N GLU A 76 -3.61 -15.04 -2.36
CA GLU A 76 -3.04 -16.37 -2.55
C GLU A 76 -3.96 -17.47 -1.99
N LEU A 77 -4.47 -17.28 -0.76
CA LEU A 77 -5.41 -18.22 -0.14
C LEU A 77 -6.71 -18.37 -0.94
N LEU A 78 -7.24 -17.27 -1.50
CA LEU A 78 -8.43 -17.31 -2.34
C LEU A 78 -8.19 -18.05 -3.66
N ALA A 79 -6.99 -17.92 -4.23
CA ALA A 79 -6.62 -18.65 -5.44
C ALA A 79 -6.51 -20.16 -5.18
N GLU A 80 -5.97 -20.56 -4.02
CA GLU A 80 -5.94 -21.98 -3.61
C GLU A 80 -7.35 -22.56 -3.40
N ASP A 81 -8.25 -21.80 -2.77
CA ASP A 81 -9.64 -22.21 -2.52
C ASP A 81 -10.45 -22.37 -3.83
N ASP A 82 -10.17 -21.57 -4.86
CA ASP A 82 -10.83 -21.65 -6.17
C ASP A 82 -10.33 -22.84 -7.02
N GLU A 83 -9.19 -23.46 -6.67
CA GLU A 83 -8.62 -24.62 -7.35
C GLU A 83 -9.11 -26.00 -6.81
N GLU A 84 -9.85 -26.04 -5.68
CA GLU A 84 -10.49 -27.24 -5.10
C GLU A 84 -11.94 -27.51 -5.58
#